data_AF-A0A2W4IV49-F1
#
_entry.id   AF-A0A2W4IV49-F1
#
_cell.length_a   1.000
_cell.length_b   1.000
_cell.length_c   1.000
_cell.angle_alpha   90.00
_cell.angle_beta   90.00
_cell.angle_gamma   90.00
#
_symmetry.space_group_name_H-M   'P 1'
#
loop_
_entity.id
_entity.type
_entity.pdbx_description
1 polymer ?
#
loop_
_entity_poly.entity_id
_entity_poly.type
_entity_poly.pdbx_seq_one_letter_code
_entity_poly.pdbx_strand_id
1 'polypeptide(L)'
;SPGEGFVVKVRSKVTGTTMELRDIAMDFQYGEAFTESSPEAYERLVLDVLIGDRTLFPDAAEVEQSWKVIDPLQEAWAGTRPEPYRAGEWGPRAADEMLARDGRAWRRA
;
A
#
# COMPACT_ATOMS: atom_id res chain seq x y z
N SER A 1 6.93 -10.51 -1.62
CA SER A 1 6.36 -10.26 -0.27
C SER A 1 5.44 -11.39 0.13
N PRO A 2 5.22 -11.67 1.43
CA PRO A 2 4.36 -12.78 1.84
C PRO A 2 2.91 -12.47 1.47
N GLY A 3 2.28 -13.34 0.69
CA GLY A 3 0.86 -13.28 0.33
C GLY A 3 0.49 -12.11 -0.58
N GLU A 4 0.86 -12.16 -1.86
CA GLU A 4 0.29 -11.26 -2.85
C GLU A 4 -1.21 -11.57 -3.02
N GLY A 5 -2.04 -10.57 -2.73
CA GLY A 5 -3.49 -10.71 -2.73
C GLY A 5 -4.15 -9.37 -2.45
N PHE A 6 -5.45 -9.27 -2.74
CA PHE A 6 -6.23 -8.08 -2.43
C PHE A 6 -7.52 -8.46 -1.72
N VAL A 7 -7.89 -7.66 -0.71
CA VAL A 7 -9.13 -7.87 0.06
C VAL A 7 -10.10 -6.74 -0.23
N VAL A 8 -11.22 -7.05 -0.88
CA VAL A 8 -12.33 -6.12 -1.07
C VAL A 8 -13.36 -6.35 0.03
N LYS A 9 -13.66 -5.31 0.83
CA LYS A 9 -14.77 -5.36 1.80
C LYS A 9 -16.00 -4.70 1.18
N VAL A 10 -17.03 -5.50 0.91
CA VAL A 10 -18.32 -5.03 0.38
C VAL A 10 -19.38 -5.17 1.47
N ARG A 11 -20.16 -4.11 1.68
CA ARG A 11 -21.30 -4.16 2.60
C ARG A 11 -22.51 -4.70 1.84
N SER A 12 -23.03 -5.85 2.25
CA SER A 12 -24.22 -6.46 1.64
C SER A 12 -25.37 -6.56 2.62
N LYS A 13 -26.59 -6.47 2.11
CA LYS A 13 -27.83 -6.63 2.88
C LYS A 13 -28.05 -8.12 3.16
N VAL A 14 -28.28 -8.48 4.43
CA VAL A 14 -28.67 -9.84 4.81
C VAL A 14 -30.10 -10.09 4.31
N THR A 15 -30.34 -11.21 3.64
CA THR A 15 -31.68 -11.63 3.26
C THR A 15 -32.48 -12.04 4.51
N GLY A 16 -33.40 -11.16 4.93
CA GLY A 16 -34.28 -11.31 6.10
C GLY A 16 -35.29 -10.16 6.21
N THR A 17 -36.25 -10.25 7.13
CA THR A 17 -37.30 -9.22 7.36
C THR A 17 -36.78 -7.93 8.02
N THR A 18 -35.55 -7.93 8.53
CA THR A 18 -34.90 -6.77 9.17
C THR A 18 -33.75 -6.26 8.30
N MET A 19 -33.63 -4.94 8.14
CA MET A 19 -32.56 -4.33 7.35
C MET A 19 -31.24 -4.32 8.13
N GLU A 20 -30.51 -5.43 8.05
CA GLU A 20 -29.15 -5.56 8.58
C GLU A 20 -28.13 -5.52 7.43
N LEU A 21 -27.13 -4.65 7.57
CA LEU A 21 -25.98 -4.57 6.69
C LEU A 21 -24.81 -5.33 7.34
N ARG A 22 -24.19 -6.26 6.62
CA ARG A 22 -22.97 -6.95 7.06
C ARG A 22 -21.82 -6.68 6.11
N ASP A 23 -20.64 -6.49 6.66
CA ASP A 23 -19.41 -6.37 5.88
C ASP A 23 -18.95 -7.78 5.47
N ILE A 24 -18.86 -8.02 4.16
CA ILE A 24 -18.34 -9.24 3.57
C ILE A 24 -16.93 -8.92 3.05
N ALA A 25 -15.93 -9.70 3.45
CA ALA A 25 -14.59 -9.63 2.88
C ALA A 25 -14.46 -10.67 1.76
N MET A 26 -14.14 -10.23 0.55
CA MET A 26 -13.69 -11.08 -0.55
C MET A 26 -12.16 -11.05 -0.53
N ASP A 27 -11.56 -12.20 -0.23
CA ASP A 27 -10.11 -12.39 -0.23
C ASP A 27 -9.72 -13.09 -1.54
N PHE A 28 -8.84 -12.47 -2.32
CA PHE A 28 -8.22 -13.10 -3.48
C PHE A 28 -6.74 -13.26 -3.21
N GLN A 29 -6.28 -14.51 -3.17
CA GLN A 29 -4.88 -14.88 -2.93
C GLN A 29 -4.27 -15.43 -4.21
N TYR A 30 -3.21 -14.80 -4.71
CA TYR A 30 -2.60 -15.14 -6.01
C TYR A 30 -2.06 -16.58 -6.03
N GLY A 31 -1.51 -17.06 -4.91
CA GLY A 31 -0.91 -18.39 -4.78
C GLY A 31 -1.91 -19.55 -4.75
N GLU A 32 -3.20 -19.31 -4.47
CA GLU A 32 -4.25 -20.34 -4.57
C GLU A 32 -4.85 -20.43 -5.97
N ALA A 33 -4.80 -19.33 -6.74
CA ALA A 33 -5.40 -19.22 -8.07
C ALA A 33 -4.42 -19.59 -9.21
N PHE A 34 -3.12 -19.43 -9.01
CA PHE A 34 -2.08 -19.71 -10.01
C PHE A 34 -0.97 -20.57 -9.39
N THR A 35 -0.74 -21.76 -9.96
CA THR A 35 0.30 -22.72 -9.54
C THR A 35 1.71 -22.34 -10.00
N GLU A 36 1.84 -21.30 -10.81
CA GLU A 36 3.12 -20.78 -11.27
C GLU A 36 3.66 -19.75 -10.28
N SER A 37 4.91 -19.91 -9.87
CA SER A 37 5.62 -18.91 -9.07
C SER A 37 5.61 -17.58 -9.84
N SER A 38 5.03 -16.53 -9.24
CA SER A 38 5.13 -15.17 -9.77
C SER A 38 6.61 -14.87 -10.08
N PRO A 39 6.94 -14.35 -11.29
CA PRO A 39 8.32 -14.10 -11.68
C PRO A 39 9.03 -13.28 -10.61
N GLU A 40 10.29 -13.61 -10.32
CA GLU A 40 11.06 -12.79 -9.39
C GLU A 40 11.11 -11.35 -9.92
N ALA A 41 10.92 -10.34 -9.06
CA ALA A 41 10.66 -8.96 -9.49
C ALA A 41 11.72 -8.42 -10.48
N TYR A 42 12.97 -8.89 -10.39
CA TYR A 42 14.04 -8.53 -11.32
C TYR A 42 13.99 -9.29 -12.65
N GLU A 43 13.56 -10.54 -12.67
CA GLU A 43 13.42 -11.33 -13.90
C GLU A 43 12.47 -10.64 -14.87
N ARG A 44 11.33 -10.16 -14.35
CA ARG A 44 10.36 -9.41 -15.14
C ARG A 44 10.94 -8.11 -15.71
N LEU A 45 11.63 -7.32 -14.88
CA LEU A 45 12.23 -6.07 -15.31
C LEU A 45 13.30 -6.27 -16.39
N VAL A 46 14.11 -7.32 -16.28
CA VAL A 46 15.13 -7.65 -17.29
C VAL A 46 14.47 -8.07 -18.60
N LEU A 47 13.43 -8.92 -18.54
CA LEU A 47 12.67 -9.32 -19.72
C LEU A 47 12.06 -8.10 -20.43
N ASP A 48 11.45 -7.19 -19.67
CA ASP A 48 10.82 -5.97 -20.20
C ASP A 48 11.84 -5.09 -20.93
N VAL A 49 13.07 -4.96 -20.40
CA VAL A 49 14.18 -4.27 -21.10
C VAL A 49 14.54 -4.96 -22.42
N LEU A 50 14.62 -6.29 -22.45
CA LEU A 50 15.00 -7.04 -23.64
C LEU A 50 13.97 -6.96 -24.77
N ILE A 51 12.68 -6.87 -24.43
CA ILE A 51 11.59 -6.74 -25.41
C ILE A 51 11.23 -5.27 -25.70
N GLY A 52 11.89 -4.31 -25.05
CA GLY A 52 11.64 -2.87 -25.21
C GLY A 52 10.35 -2.37 -24.56
N ASP A 53 9.80 -3.11 -23.60
CA ASP A 53 8.63 -2.68 -22.81
C ASP A 53 9.07 -1.75 -21.68
N ARG A 54 8.49 -0.55 -21.66
CA ARG A 54 8.81 0.52 -20.69
C ARG A 54 7.73 0.71 -19.64
N THR A 55 6.69 -0.10 -19.61
CA THR A 55 5.49 0.10 -18.77
C THR A 55 5.81 0.14 -17.27
N LEU A 56 6.82 -0.61 -16.82
CA LEU A 56 7.23 -0.66 -15.41
C LEU A 56 8.38 0.30 -15.06
N PHE A 57 8.83 1.12 -16.01
CA PHE A 57 9.93 2.06 -15.82
C PHE A 57 9.39 3.48 -15.81
N PRO A 58 9.61 4.25 -14.72
CA PRO A 58 9.19 5.65 -14.69
C PRO A 58 9.99 6.46 -15.70
N ASP A 59 9.32 7.41 -16.36
CA ASP A 59 9.99 8.34 -17.26
C ASP A 59 10.75 9.42 -16.47
N ALA A 60 11.78 10.01 -17.09
CA ALA A 60 12.62 11.03 -16.45
C ALA A 60 11.81 12.21 -15.88
N ALA A 61 10.73 12.60 -16.58
CA ALA A 61 9.85 13.66 -16.11
C ALA A 61 9.07 13.25 -14.85
N GLU A 62 8.64 11.98 -14.73
CA GLU A 62 7.93 11.48 -13.55
C GLU A 62 8.84 11.40 -12.33
N VAL A 63 10.10 11.01 -12.54
CA VAL A 63 11.13 11.01 -11.50
C VAL A 63 11.37 12.45 -10.99
N GLU A 64 11.51 13.41 -11.90
CA GLU A 64 11.67 14.83 -11.54
C GLU A 64 10.46 15.39 -10.76
N GLN A 65 9.23 15.02 -11.14
CA GLN A 65 8.04 15.43 -10.38
C GLN A 65 7.98 14.77 -9.00
N SER A 66 8.43 13.52 -8.88
CA SER A 66 8.52 12.84 -7.59
C SER A 66 9.47 13.59 -6.66
N TRP A 67 10.63 14.02 -7.17
CA TRP A 67 11.60 14.82 -6.40
C TRP A 67 11.04 16.17 -5.96
N LYS A 68 10.26 16.87 -6.79
CA LYS A 68 9.59 18.12 -6.38
C LYS A 68 8.67 17.99 -5.17
N VAL A 69 8.16 16.78 -4.89
CA VAL A 69 7.36 16.49 -3.69
C VAL A 69 8.23 16.14 -2.49
N ILE A 70 9.33 15.40 -2.71
CA ILE A 70 10.21 14.91 -1.65
C ILE A 70 11.17 16.00 -1.15
N ASP A 71 11.74 16.81 -2.03
CA ASP A 71 12.75 17.82 -1.66
C ASP A 71 12.27 18.78 -0.56
N PRO A 72 11.06 19.40 -0.66
CA PRO A 72 10.59 20.29 0.39
C PRO A 72 10.35 19.58 1.72
N LEU A 73 9.97 18.30 1.69
CA LEU A 73 9.79 17.48 2.88
C LEU A 73 11.13 17.17 3.55
N GLN A 74 12.15 16.86 2.76
CA GLN A 74 13.50 16.62 3.24
C GLN A 74 14.11 17.90 3.86
N GLU A 75 13.92 19.05 3.22
CA GLU A 75 14.33 20.36 3.78
C GLU A 75 13.61 20.66 5.09
N ALA A 76 12.30 20.44 5.17
CA ALA A 76 11.51 20.65 6.38
C ALA A 76 11.92 19.71 7.53
N TRP A 77 12.36 18.49 7.21
CA TRP A 77 12.85 17.53 8.19
C TRP A 77 14.30 17.78 8.63
N ALA A 78 15.08 18.55 7.86
CA ALA A 78 16.47 18.83 8.19
C ALA A 78 16.58 19.50 9.57
N GLY A 79 17.34 18.88 10.48
CA GLY A 79 17.54 19.38 11.85
C GLY A 79 16.46 18.97 12.85
N THR A 80 15.41 18.26 12.43
CA THR A 80 14.43 17.65 13.33
C THR A 80 14.87 16.26 13.77
N ARG A 81 14.31 15.75 14.89
CA ARG A 81 14.52 14.38 15.34
C ARG A 81 13.20 13.61 15.25
N PRO A 82 13.16 12.41 14.64
CA PRO A 82 11.98 11.57 14.64
C PRO A 82 11.53 11.24 16.05
N GLU A 83 10.23 11.13 16.25
CA GLU A 83 9.69 10.65 17.52
C GLU A 83 10.03 9.15 17.73
N PRO A 84 10.58 8.77 18.89
CA PRO A 84 10.90 7.39 19.17
C PRO A 84 9.62 6.58 19.41
N TYR A 85 9.66 5.31 19.06
CA TYR A 85 8.62 4.32 19.35
C TYR A 85 9.28 2.97 19.67
N ARG A 86 8.55 2.08 20.35
CA ARG A 86 9.09 0.79 20.75
C ARG A 86 9.13 -0.17 19.56
N ALA A 87 10.21 -0.94 19.43
CA ALA A 87 10.29 -2.00 18.42
C ALA A 87 9.14 -3.01 18.60
N GLY A 88 8.49 -3.37 17.50
CA GLY A 88 7.30 -4.22 17.47
C GLY A 88 5.97 -3.46 17.54
N GLU A 89 5.99 -2.15 17.76
CA GLU A 89 4.83 -1.27 17.59
C GLU A 89 4.76 -0.70 16.16
N TRP A 90 3.63 -0.09 15.82
CA TRP A 90 3.34 0.44 14.48
C TRP A 90 3.88 1.86 14.23
N GLY A 91 4.52 2.48 15.23
CA GLY A 91 5.02 3.85 15.17
C GLY A 91 4.66 4.68 16.39
N PRO A 92 5.03 5.97 16.42
CA PRO A 92 4.73 6.87 17.52
C PRO A 92 3.24 7.25 17.55
N ARG A 93 2.73 7.65 18.74
CA ARG A 93 1.34 8.08 18.91
C ARG A 93 0.97 9.26 18.01
N ALA A 94 1.93 10.13 17.67
CA ALA A 94 1.74 11.23 16.74
C ALA A 94 1.25 10.77 15.35
N ALA A 95 1.60 9.55 14.91
CA ALA A 95 1.13 9.01 13.64
C ALA A 95 -0.37 8.70 13.65
N ASP A 96 -0.92 8.21 14.77
CA ASP A 96 -2.36 8.00 14.96
C ASP A 96 -3.09 9.35 15.08
N GLU A 97 -2.55 10.27 15.89
CA GLU A 97 -3.12 11.61 16.08
C GLU A 97 -3.18 12.40 14.77
N MET A 98 -2.19 12.25 13.89
CA MET A 98 -2.17 12.89 12.58
C MET A 98 -3.37 12.47 11.72
N LEU A 99 -3.67 11.17 11.62
CA LEU A 99 -4.82 10.70 10.86
C LEU A 99 -6.16 11.07 11.52
N ALA A 100 -6.21 11.03 12.86
CA ALA A 100 -7.42 11.33 13.61
C ALA A 100 -7.90 12.78 13.42
N ARG A 101 -6.99 13.73 13.15
CA ARG A 101 -7.33 15.13 12.80
C ARG A 101 -8.23 15.23 11.56
N ASP A 102 -8.06 14.29 10.63
CA ASP A 102 -8.87 14.19 9.40
C ASP A 102 -9.99 13.14 9.52
N GLY A 103 -10.29 12.66 10.74
CA GLY A 103 -11.30 11.62 10.98
C GLY A 103 -10.93 10.25 10.42
N ARG A 104 -9.64 9.99 10.15
CA ARG A 104 -9.12 8.74 9.60
C ARG A 104 -8.40 7.93 10.68
N ALA A 105 -8.25 6.64 10.44
CA ALA A 105 -7.48 5.73 11.30
C ALA A 105 -6.71 4.73 10.45
N TRP A 106 -5.54 4.29 10.92
CA TRP A 106 -4.77 3.25 10.27
C TRP A 106 -5.58 1.96 10.19
N ARG A 107 -5.68 1.37 9.00
CA ARG A 107 -6.25 0.04 8.82
C ARG A 107 -5.23 -0.98 9.30
N ARG A 108 -5.40 -1.50 10.50
CA ARG A 108 -4.58 -2.60 11.04
C ARG A 108 -4.94 -3.88 10.28
N ALA A 109 -3.92 -4.63 9.85
CA ALA A 109 -4.06 -5.96 9.27
C ALA A 109 -4.39 -6.98 10.36
#